data_AF-A0A2G9UZL2-F1
#
_entry.id   AF-A0A2G9UZL2-F1
#
_cell.length_a   1.000
_cell.length_b   1.000
_cell.length_c   1.000
_cell.angle_alpha   90.00
_cell.angle_beta   90.00
_cell.angle_gamma   90.00
#
_symmetry.space_group_name_H-M   'P 1'
#
loop_
_entity.id
_entity.type
_entity.pdbx_description
1 polymer ?
#
loop_
_entity_poly.entity_id
_entity_poly.type
_entity_poly.pdbx_seq_one_letter_code
_entity_poly.pdbx_strand_id
1 'polypeptide(L)'
;MSLWVDRYRPKKLSELSYHLEQACDLAELVKSDDFPHLLVHGPSGAGKRTRIHCVLRELYGAGAERLHLDKKSLVTPSNRKIEIDTVSSNYHIEINPGSGAHGGRSADARCSARPSSYYGEIFYDLSSDSLL
;
A
#
# COMPACT_ATOMS: atom_id res chain seq x y z
N MET A 1 17.90 13.15 -8.18
CA MET A 1 17.94 12.23 -9.35
C MET A 1 17.09 11.02 -8.98
N SER A 2 16.17 10.57 -9.83
CA SER A 2 15.34 9.40 -9.50
C SER A 2 16.12 8.10 -9.78
N LEU A 3 15.93 7.10 -8.92
CA LEU A 3 16.51 5.77 -9.09
C LEU A 3 15.93 5.11 -10.35
N TRP A 4 16.75 4.33 -11.06
CA TRP A 4 16.28 3.59 -12.24
C TRP A 4 15.17 2.61 -11.89
N VAL A 5 15.21 2.05 -10.67
CA VAL A 5 14.18 1.17 -10.12
C VAL A 5 12.80 1.85 -10.14
N ASP A 6 12.72 3.13 -9.79
CA ASP A 6 11.46 3.88 -9.82
C ASP A 6 11.02 4.23 -11.25
N ARG A 7 11.98 4.45 -12.16
CA ARG A 7 11.68 4.77 -13.56
C ARG A 7 11.08 3.60 -14.32
N TYR A 8 11.61 2.40 -14.07
CA TYR A 8 11.18 1.17 -14.75
C TYR A 8 10.14 0.38 -13.96
N ARG A 9 9.62 0.95 -12.86
CA ARG A 9 8.56 0.31 -12.09
C ARG A 9 7.29 0.21 -12.95
N PRO A 10 6.77 -1.01 -13.18
CA PRO A 10 5.56 -1.18 -13.98
C PRO A 10 4.39 -0.47 -13.31
N LYS A 11 3.55 0.09 -14.16
CA LYS A 11 2.49 1.03 -13.77
C LYS A 11 1.10 0.46 -14.01
N LYS A 12 0.99 -0.59 -14.83
CA LYS A 12 -0.24 -1.32 -15.15
C LYS A 12 -0.06 -2.80 -14.85
N LEU A 13 -1.14 -3.54 -14.61
CA LEU A 13 -1.04 -4.99 -14.41
C LEU A 13 -0.51 -5.70 -15.67
N SER A 14 -0.83 -5.19 -16.85
CA SER A 14 -0.34 -5.71 -18.14
C SER A 14 1.17 -5.55 -18.37
N GLU A 15 1.83 -4.66 -17.63
CA GLU A 15 3.28 -4.40 -17.74
C GLU A 15 4.11 -5.29 -16.79
N LEU A 16 3.45 -6.11 -15.96
CA LEU A 16 4.13 -7.03 -15.05
C LEU A 16 4.82 -8.14 -15.86
N SER A 17 6.10 -8.38 -15.56
CA SER A 17 6.90 -9.38 -16.29
C SER A 17 6.80 -10.79 -15.71
N TYR A 18 6.28 -10.95 -14.48
CA TYR A 18 6.26 -12.21 -13.73
C TYR A 18 4.92 -12.45 -13.03
N HIS A 19 4.60 -13.73 -12.84
CA HIS A 19 3.29 -14.27 -12.42
C HIS A 19 2.11 -13.60 -13.13
N LEU A 20 2.05 -13.83 -14.45
CA LEU A 20 1.02 -13.26 -15.33
C LEU A 20 -0.39 -13.76 -15.00
N GLU A 21 -0.53 -15.02 -14.58
CA GLU A 21 -1.80 -15.60 -14.15
C GLU A 21 -2.42 -14.81 -12.98
N GLN A 22 -1.63 -14.58 -11.93
CA GLN A 22 -2.05 -13.77 -10.78
C GLN A 22 -2.37 -12.31 -11.17
N ALA A 23 -1.67 -11.76 -12.18
CA ALA A 23 -1.96 -10.43 -12.69
C ALA A 23 -3.31 -10.40 -13.44
N CYS A 24 -3.65 -11.46 -14.17
CA CYS A 24 -4.97 -11.62 -14.79
C CYS A 24 -6.06 -11.75 -13.73
N ASP A 25 -5.87 -12.58 -12.70
CA ASP A 25 -6.85 -12.74 -11.61
C ASP A 25 -7.12 -11.41 -10.91
N LEU A 26 -6.06 -10.63 -10.62
CA LEU A 26 -6.20 -9.29 -10.05
C LEU A 26 -6.90 -8.31 -11.01
N ALA A 27 -6.65 -8.40 -12.32
CA ALA A 27 -7.31 -7.56 -13.31
C ALA A 27 -8.81 -7.91 -13.44
N GLU A 28 -9.19 -9.18 -13.28
CA GLU A 28 -10.58 -9.62 -13.21
C GLU A 28 -11.25 -9.17 -11.90
N LEU A 29 -10.51 -9.24 -10.79
CA LEU A 29 -10.98 -8.76 -9.49
C LEU A 29 -11.28 -7.25 -9.51
N VAL A 30 -10.42 -6.45 -10.14
CA VAL A 30 -10.61 -5.00 -10.27
C VAL A 30 -11.79 -4.63 -11.17
N LYS A 31 -12.14 -5.47 -12.14
CA LYS A 31 -13.35 -5.26 -12.97
C LYS A 31 -14.65 -5.58 -12.24
N SER A 32 -14.56 -6.32 -11.13
CA SER A 32 -15.72 -6.65 -10.31
C SER A 32 -16.08 -5.45 -9.43
N ASP A 33 -17.38 -5.20 -9.23
CA ASP A 33 -17.87 -4.06 -8.44
C ASP A 33 -17.61 -4.24 -6.93
N ASP A 34 -17.43 -5.48 -6.49
CA ASP A 34 -17.12 -5.84 -5.11
C ASP A 34 -15.63 -6.22 -4.98
N PHE A 35 -14.84 -5.33 -4.35
CA PHE A 35 -13.42 -5.54 -4.15
C PHE A 35 -13.13 -6.03 -2.72
N PRO A 36 -12.71 -7.29 -2.53
CA PRO A 36 -12.49 -7.85 -1.21
C PRO A 36 -11.22 -7.30 -0.55
N HIS A 37 -11.11 -7.49 0.76
CA HIS A 37 -9.87 -7.24 1.48
C HIS A 37 -8.77 -8.19 1.02
N LEU A 38 -7.66 -7.63 0.55
CA LEU A 38 -6.53 -8.40 0.04
C LEU A 38 -5.40 -8.44 1.06
N LEU A 39 -4.84 -9.62 1.31
CA LEU A 39 -3.59 -9.82 2.04
C LEU A 39 -2.49 -10.23 1.06
N VAL A 40 -1.58 -9.32 0.75
CA VAL A 40 -0.44 -9.61 -0.15
C VAL A 40 0.80 -9.94 0.67
N HIS A 41 1.30 -11.16 0.54
CA HIS A 41 2.51 -11.64 1.22
C HIS A 41 3.51 -12.26 0.24
N GLY A 42 4.76 -12.41 0.69
CA GLY A 42 5.85 -12.95 -0.14
C GLY A 42 7.22 -12.36 0.23
N PRO A 43 8.32 -12.85 -0.37
CA PRO A 43 9.66 -12.39 -0.06
C PRO A 43 9.88 -10.90 -0.39
N SER A 44 10.90 -10.30 0.23
CA SER A 44 11.36 -8.95 -0.13
C SER A 44 11.70 -8.88 -1.62
N GLY A 45 11.42 -7.76 -2.27
CA GLY A 45 11.72 -7.57 -3.69
C GLY A 45 10.82 -8.29 -4.69
N ALA A 46 9.84 -9.09 -4.25
CA ALA A 46 8.86 -9.76 -5.14
C ALA A 46 7.84 -8.80 -5.82
N GLY A 47 7.99 -7.48 -5.64
CA GLY A 47 7.11 -6.48 -6.24
C GLY A 47 5.71 -6.40 -5.64
N LYS A 48 5.51 -6.84 -4.40
CA LYS A 48 4.22 -6.76 -3.68
C LYS A 48 3.61 -5.36 -3.75
N ARG A 49 4.38 -4.35 -3.32
CA ARG A 49 3.96 -2.94 -3.34
C ARG A 49 3.68 -2.43 -4.75
N THR A 50 4.44 -2.92 -5.74
CA THR A 50 4.24 -2.55 -7.15
C THR A 50 2.89 -3.06 -7.66
N ARG A 51 2.52 -4.31 -7.34
CA ARG A 51 1.22 -4.88 -7.73
C ARG A 51 0.06 -4.12 -7.10
N ILE A 52 0.18 -3.76 -5.83
CA ILE A 52 -0.84 -2.98 -5.12
C ILE A 52 -1.02 -1.61 -5.76
N HIS A 53 0.06 -0.92 -6.13
CA HIS A 53 -0.05 0.32 -6.89
C HIS A 53 -0.70 0.13 -8.25
N CYS A 54 -0.40 -0.94 -8.98
CA CYS A 54 -1.07 -1.24 -10.25
C CYS A 54 -2.59 -1.45 -10.03
N VAL A 55 -2.99 -2.20 -9.01
CA VAL A 55 -4.40 -2.42 -8.64
C VAL A 55 -5.09 -1.11 -8.27
N LEU A 56 -4.48 -0.29 -7.39
CA LEU A 56 -5.02 1.01 -7.00
C LEU A 56 -5.16 1.96 -8.20
N ARG A 57 -4.23 1.88 -9.15
CA ARG A 57 -4.30 2.67 -10.38
C ARG A 57 -5.40 2.17 -11.31
N GLU A 58 -5.67 0.87 -11.39
CA GLU A 58 -6.77 0.37 -12.20
C GLU A 58 -8.14 0.68 -11.57
N LEU A 59 -8.24 0.69 -10.23
CA LEU A 59 -9.47 1.08 -9.51
C LEU A 59 -9.76 2.58 -9.58
N TYR A 60 -8.77 3.44 -9.29
CA TYR A 60 -8.98 4.89 -9.11
C TYR A 60 -8.31 5.76 -10.18
N GLY A 61 -7.61 5.14 -11.13
CA GLY A 61 -6.85 5.84 -12.18
C GLY A 61 -5.54 6.46 -11.69
N ALA A 62 -4.98 7.36 -12.51
CA ALA A 62 -3.72 8.02 -12.23
C ALA A 62 -3.74 8.93 -10.98
N GLY A 63 -4.93 9.29 -10.48
CA GLY A 63 -5.07 10.14 -9.29
C GLY A 63 -4.60 9.45 -8.00
N ALA A 64 -4.57 8.12 -7.97
CA ALA A 64 -4.02 7.37 -6.83
C ALA A 64 -2.50 7.54 -6.66
N GLU A 65 -1.75 7.88 -7.72
CA GLU A 65 -0.29 8.06 -7.63
C GLU A 65 0.11 9.36 -6.93
N ARG A 66 -0.84 10.29 -6.72
CA ARG A 66 -0.57 11.55 -6.06
C ARG A 66 -0.60 11.36 -4.54
N LEU A 67 0.58 11.30 -3.96
CA LEU A 67 0.81 11.05 -2.54
C LEU A 67 1.28 12.31 -1.83
N HIS A 68 0.74 12.58 -0.65
CA HIS A 68 1.15 13.62 0.28
C HIS A 68 1.53 12.97 1.62
N LEU A 69 2.55 13.50 2.29
CA LEU A 69 3.01 12.99 3.58
C LEU A 69 2.33 13.75 4.72
N ASP A 70 1.59 13.04 5.56
CA ASP A 70 0.91 13.57 6.73
C ASP A 70 1.47 12.94 8.01
N LYS A 71 1.60 13.74 9.08
CA LYS A 71 1.93 13.24 10.42
C LYS A 71 0.68 13.17 11.28
N LYS A 72 0.30 11.96 11.69
CA LYS A 72 -0.84 11.76 12.61
C LYS A 72 -0.31 11.50 14.02
N SER A 73 -0.78 12.29 14.99
CA SER A 73 -0.49 12.04 16.39
C SER A 73 -1.65 11.29 17.04
N LEU A 74 -1.35 10.11 17.58
CA LEU A 74 -2.30 9.30 18.32
C LEU A 74 -1.93 9.34 19.80
N VAL A 75 -2.91 9.49 20.67
CA VAL A 75 -2.71 9.36 22.12
C VAL A 75 -3.20 7.98 22.51
N THR A 76 -2.30 7.19 23.07
CA THR A 76 -2.62 5.85 23.58
C THR A 76 -3.41 5.99 24.89
N PRO A 77 -4.33 5.06 25.24
CA PRO A 77 -4.97 5.04 26.56
C PRO A 77 -3.97 5.03 27.74
N SER A 78 -2.70 4.69 27.51
CA SER A 78 -1.59 4.82 28.45
C SER A 78 -0.97 6.23 28.54
N ASN A 79 -1.63 7.25 27.98
CA ASN A 79 -1.20 8.64 27.91
C ASN A 79 0.15 8.87 27.20
N ARG A 80 0.53 7.94 26.30
CA ARG A 80 1.70 8.09 25.43
C ARG A 80 1.28 8.65 24.08
N LYS A 81 1.92 9.74 23.66
CA LYS A 81 1.76 10.31 22.31
C LYS A 81 2.64 9.52 21.34
N ILE A 82 2.02 8.88 20.35
CA ILE A 82 2.69 8.17 19.26
C ILE A 82 2.48 9.00 17.99
N GLU A 83 3.58 9.33 17.31
CA GLU A 83 3.52 10.02 16.02
C GLU A 83 3.72 8.98 14.91
N ILE A 84 2.76 8.91 14.00
CA ILE A 84 2.77 7.96 12.88
C ILE A 84 2.83 8.75 11.58
N ASP A 85 3.87 8.47 10.79
CA ASP A 85 3.97 8.97 9.43
C ASP A 85 3.00 8.19 8.54
N THR A 86 2.17 8.95 7.83
CA THR A 86 1.11 8.44 6.97
C THR A 86 1.31 9.01 5.58
N VAL A 87 1.27 8.16 4.55
CA VAL A 87 1.32 8.61 3.17
C VAL A 87 -0.11 8.56 2.62
N SER A 88 -0.72 9.72 2.41
CA SER A 88 -2.11 9.85 1.99
C SER A 88 -2.21 10.22 0.52
N SER A 89 -3.16 9.61 -0.18
CA SER A 89 -3.67 10.05 -1.48
C SER A 89 -5.11 10.53 -1.33
N ASN A 90 -5.71 10.98 -2.42
CA ASN A 90 -7.14 11.28 -2.48
C ASN A 90 -8.01 10.03 -2.29
N TYR A 91 -7.47 8.84 -2.59
CA TYR A 91 -8.25 7.58 -2.64
C TYR A 91 -7.79 6.50 -1.66
N HIS A 92 -6.56 6.58 -1.15
CA HIS A 92 -6.02 5.57 -0.21
C HIS A 92 -5.02 6.21 0.75
N ILE A 93 -4.68 5.50 1.82
CA ILE A 93 -3.78 6.01 2.87
C ILE A 93 -2.86 4.89 3.30
N GLU A 94 -1.57 4.93 2.95
CA GLU A 94 -0.58 3.97 3.43
C GLU A 94 -0.10 4.35 4.83
N ILE A 95 -0.13 3.39 5.77
CA ILE A 95 0.36 3.59 7.15
C ILE A 95 1.32 2.46 7.49
N ASN A 96 2.50 2.83 8.02
CA ASN A 96 3.46 1.89 8.60
C ASN A 96 3.61 2.16 10.11
N PRO A 97 2.90 1.43 10.98
CA PRO A 97 2.95 1.67 12.41
C PRO A 97 4.21 1.13 13.10
N GLY A 98 5.10 0.46 12.38
CA GLY A 98 6.41 0.06 12.92
C GLY A 98 7.33 1.24 13.22
N SER A 99 7.14 2.39 12.57
CA SER A 99 8.03 3.56 12.72
C SER A 99 7.82 4.36 14.01
N GLY A 100 6.68 4.19 14.69
CA GLY A 100 6.33 4.93 15.91
C GLY A 100 6.71 4.23 17.23
N ALA A 101 7.21 3.00 17.17
CA ALA A 101 7.54 2.20 18.35
C ALA A 101 9.06 2.00 18.45
N HIS A 102 9.69 2.64 19.44
CA HIS A 102 11.03 2.28 19.89
C HIS A 102 11.00 0.85 20.47
N GLY A 103 11.19 -0.14 19.61
CA GLY A 103 11.21 -1.55 19.97
C GLY A 103 11.06 -2.41 18.72
N GLY A 104 12.17 -3.00 18.27
CA GLY A 104 12.19 -3.82 17.06
C GLY A 104 11.18 -4.97 17.11
N ARG A 105 10.07 -4.79 16.38
CA ARG A 105 9.16 -5.78 15.81
C ARG A 105 8.34 -5.04 14.77
N SER A 106 8.65 -5.26 13.49
CA SER A 106 7.88 -4.74 12.36
C SER A 106 6.49 -5.39 12.37
N ALA A 107 5.52 -4.69 12.95
CA ALA A 107 4.13 -5.13 12.93
C ALA A 107 3.25 -3.98 12.42
N ASP A 108 2.46 -4.30 11.40
CA ASP A 108 1.07 -3.86 11.16
C ASP A 108 0.77 -2.77 10.14
N ALA A 109 1.09 -2.93 8.86
CA ALA A 109 0.53 -2.06 7.81
C ALA A 109 -0.99 -1.88 7.94
N ARG A 110 -1.46 -0.63 8.12
CA ARG A 110 -2.88 -0.29 8.19
C ARG A 110 -3.19 0.71 7.09
N CYS A 111 -3.51 0.26 5.89
CA CYS A 111 -3.91 1.16 4.82
C CYS A 111 -5.38 1.59 5.03
N SER A 112 -5.66 2.54 5.93
CA SER A 112 -7.05 2.92 6.24
C SER A 112 -7.52 4.05 5.32
N ALA A 113 -8.29 3.75 4.28
CA ALA A 113 -9.04 4.77 3.54
C ALA A 113 -10.07 5.44 4.51
N ARG A 114 -10.20 6.78 4.46
CA ARG A 114 -11.09 7.54 5.37
C ARG A 114 -12.56 7.17 5.17
N PRO A 115 -13.42 7.35 6.20
CA PRO A 115 -14.79 6.85 6.18
C PRO A 115 -15.71 7.83 5.45
N SER A 116 -16.06 7.52 4.21
CA SER A 116 -17.42 7.79 3.69
C SER A 116 -17.73 6.81 2.57
N SER A 117 -18.53 5.80 2.90
CA SER A 117 -19.14 4.80 2.01
C SER A 117 -18.21 3.89 1.20
N TYR A 118 -18.20 2.61 1.59
CA TYR A 118 -17.97 1.44 0.74
C TYR A 118 -16.75 1.49 -0.20
N TYR A 119 -15.52 1.27 0.29
CA TYR A 119 -14.40 0.89 -0.58
C TYR A 119 -13.39 0.01 0.17
N GLY A 120 -12.98 -1.10 -0.44
CA GLY A 120 -12.19 -2.19 0.17
C GLY A 120 -10.80 -1.77 0.66
N GLU A 121 -10.40 -2.29 1.82
CA GLU A 121 -9.07 -2.08 2.40
C GLU A 121 -8.06 -3.10 1.83
N ILE A 122 -6.87 -2.64 1.39
CA ILE A 122 -5.77 -3.51 0.94
C ILE A 122 -4.69 -3.55 2.03
N PHE A 123 -4.42 -4.73 2.58
CA PHE A 123 -3.38 -4.96 3.60
C PHE A 123 -2.14 -5.62 2.98
N TYR A 124 -0.95 -5.11 3.30
CA TYR A 124 0.31 -5.68 2.83
C TYR A 124 1.42 -5.52 3.83
N ASP A 125 2.22 -6.56 4.04
CA ASP A 125 3.33 -6.51 4.98
C ASP A 125 4.51 -5.67 4.46
N LEU A 126 4.78 -4.56 5.15
CA LEU A 126 5.87 -3.60 4.90
C LEU A 126 7.20 -4.00 5.56
N SER A 127 7.24 -5.05 6.38
CA SER A 127 8.45 -5.52 7.10
C SER A 127 9.63 -5.86 6.18
N SER A 128 9.36 -6.03 4.88
CA SER A 128 10.30 -6.56 3.90
C SER A 128 10.74 -5.55 2.85
N ASP A 129 10.31 -4.28 2.90
CA ASP A 129 10.78 -3.25 1.95
C ASP A 129 12.13 -2.63 2.35
N SER A 130 12.68 -2.99 3.53
CA SER A 130 13.99 -2.54 4.02
C SER A 130 15.14 -3.35 3.42
N LEU A 131 15.35 -3.25 2.11
CA LEU A 131 16.65 -3.48 1.47
C LEU A 131 16.84 -2.46 0.34
N LEU A 132 16.83 -1.17 0.72
CA LEU A 132 17.70 -0.13 0.18
C LEU A 132 17.98 0.88 1.30
#